data_AF-A0A3R9E2J5-F1
#
_entry.id   AF-A0A3R9E2J5-F1
#
_cell.length_a   1.000
_cell.length_b   1.000
_cell.length_c   1.000
_cell.angle_alpha   90.00
_cell.angle_beta   90.00
_cell.angle_gamma   90.00
#
_symmetry.space_group_name_H-M   'P 1'
#
loop_
_entity.id
_entity.type
_entity.pdbx_description
1 polymer ?
#
loop_
_entity_poly.entity_id
_entity_poly.type
_entity_poly.pdbx_seq_one_letter_code
_entity_poly.pdbx_strand_id
1 'polypeptide(L)'
;MVYNKTAWKDRVVERPLTFTMQNNADGSVTLAPAEGQIIDPGTALTALLMNNLEKQYDEAIAWAKEFGLGSNTKTVDWNTVSESGFYSGITGGPNGSSNYFGFHSQNSPNYATQVVQRLGVTWTRNKENGVWQAWTRLETTDGAQAKADLAEAYAVNNAVNQAKAYAMNSISTGSTADPNTTQESYILTNHANSPGGSAYWHIFTLFYSSKTGNRVQIAISYNGRVRMEIRQFFSGSWSTWHRVTAGEIYTHASRSASAAQSCAAGAWTMMTYPTVNDNVGGGTWSSSQWIVPETGIYQVHAGVQLASIVAGIRVFTAVFVGNSLYDETRLTMRMTSGGSDSLFLGNAILQLTAGQRIDFRVYHDFTGALNTMMNFFKATRIG
;
A
#
# COMPACT_ATOMS: atom_id res chain seq x y z
N MET A 1 52.23 -56.46 6.21
CA MET A 1 53.57 -56.97 5.82
C MET A 1 53.86 -56.45 4.43
N VAL A 2 55.13 -56.19 4.08
CA VAL A 2 55.46 -55.73 2.72
C VAL A 2 55.36 -56.92 1.78
N TYR A 3 54.49 -56.83 0.78
CA TYR A 3 54.42 -57.82 -0.30
C TYR A 3 55.74 -57.84 -1.08
N ASN A 4 56.42 -58.99 -1.11
CA ASN A 4 57.64 -59.15 -1.88
C ASN A 4 57.28 -59.54 -3.31
N LYS A 5 57.30 -58.55 -4.20
CA LYS A 5 56.93 -58.74 -5.61
C LYS A 5 57.94 -59.65 -6.32
N THR A 6 57.44 -60.71 -6.94
CA THR A 6 58.23 -61.57 -7.83
C THR A 6 58.54 -60.80 -9.13
N ALA A 7 59.83 -60.68 -9.46
CA ALA A 7 60.29 -60.18 -10.76
C ALA A 7 60.30 -61.33 -11.78
N TRP A 8 59.14 -61.58 -12.40
CA TRP A 8 58.97 -62.62 -13.41
C TRP A 8 59.81 -62.34 -14.67
N LYS A 9 60.53 -63.36 -15.14
CA LYS A 9 61.31 -63.35 -16.37
C LYS A 9 60.86 -64.48 -17.28
N ASP A 10 60.78 -64.19 -18.58
CA ASP A 10 60.52 -65.21 -19.59
C ASP A 10 61.74 -66.09 -19.81
N ARG A 11 61.49 -67.35 -20.17
CA ARG A 11 62.55 -68.27 -20.59
C ARG A 11 62.95 -67.95 -22.03
N VAL A 12 64.25 -67.79 -22.26
CA VAL A 12 64.84 -67.48 -23.58
C VAL A 12 65.79 -68.61 -23.98
N VAL A 13 65.56 -69.19 -25.14
CA VAL A 13 66.35 -70.29 -25.73
C VAL A 13 66.77 -69.92 -27.15
N GLU A 14 67.86 -70.49 -27.65
CA GLU A 14 68.42 -70.18 -28.97
C GLU A 14 67.42 -70.44 -30.11
N ARG A 15 66.63 -71.53 -30.02
CA ARG A 15 65.70 -71.97 -31.06
C ARG A 15 64.33 -72.35 -30.47
N PRO A 16 63.46 -71.37 -30.17
CA PRO A 16 62.17 -71.63 -29.56
C PRO A 16 61.28 -72.50 -30.46
N LEU A 17 60.43 -73.34 -29.84
CA LEU A 17 59.46 -74.22 -30.52
C LEU A 17 60.06 -75.18 -31.56
N THR A 18 61.33 -75.56 -31.42
CA THR A 18 62.00 -76.55 -32.28
C THR A 18 62.01 -77.92 -31.60
N PHE A 19 61.77 -79.00 -32.36
CA PHE A 19 61.68 -80.36 -31.85
C PHE A 19 62.42 -81.35 -32.75
N THR A 20 63.05 -82.37 -32.16
CA THR A 20 63.49 -83.58 -32.87
C THR A 20 62.36 -84.60 -32.88
N MET A 21 62.07 -85.14 -34.05
CA MET A 21 61.03 -86.15 -34.26
C MET A 21 61.61 -87.56 -34.14
N GLN A 22 60.98 -88.40 -33.32
CA GLN A 22 61.28 -89.83 -33.22
C GLN A 22 60.04 -90.65 -33.54
N ASN A 23 60.14 -91.55 -34.51
CA ASN A 23 59.08 -92.51 -34.83
C ASN A 23 59.24 -93.74 -33.93
N ASN A 24 58.20 -94.10 -33.19
CA ASN A 24 58.19 -95.24 -32.30
C ASN A 24 57.69 -96.50 -33.02
N ALA A 25 58.07 -97.67 -32.51
CA ALA A 25 57.71 -98.96 -33.12
C ALA A 25 56.19 -99.24 -33.12
N ASP A 26 55.42 -98.55 -32.27
CA ASP A 26 53.96 -98.62 -32.18
C ASP A 26 53.24 -97.67 -33.16
N GLY A 27 53.99 -96.95 -34.01
CA GLY A 27 53.46 -95.97 -34.97
C GLY A 27 53.20 -94.58 -34.39
N SER A 28 53.44 -94.36 -33.09
CA SER A 28 53.38 -93.02 -32.49
C SER A 28 54.63 -92.18 -32.83
N VAL A 29 54.49 -90.86 -32.75
CA VAL A 29 55.60 -89.91 -32.94
C VAL A 29 55.86 -89.16 -31.64
N THR A 30 57.10 -89.21 -31.16
CA THR A 30 57.55 -88.40 -30.03
C THR A 30 58.29 -87.17 -30.54
N LEU A 31 57.83 -85.98 -30.11
CA LEU A 31 58.51 -84.71 -30.36
C LEU A 31 59.30 -84.32 -29.10
N ALA A 32 60.62 -84.47 -29.14
CA ALA A 32 61.49 -84.03 -28.05
C ALA A 32 61.97 -82.59 -28.33
N PRO A 33 61.84 -81.64 -27.39
CA PRO A 33 62.33 -80.28 -27.57
C PRO A 33 63.82 -80.23 -27.94
N ALA A 34 64.17 -79.45 -28.97
CA ALA A 34 65.52 -79.29 -29.52
C ALA A 34 65.90 -77.80 -29.58
N GLU A 35 65.81 -77.16 -28.42
CA GLU A 35 65.79 -75.71 -28.27
C GLU A 35 67.16 -75.00 -28.29
N GLY A 36 68.26 -75.74 -28.46
CA GLY A 36 69.62 -75.21 -28.44
C GLY A 36 70.09 -74.80 -27.04
N GLN A 37 70.97 -73.79 -26.95
CA GLN A 37 71.43 -73.26 -25.66
C GLN A 37 70.31 -72.45 -24.95
N ILE A 38 70.20 -72.62 -23.64
CA ILE A 38 69.32 -71.80 -22.80
C ILE A 38 70.05 -70.48 -22.49
N ILE A 39 69.52 -69.37 -22.96
CA ILE A 39 70.11 -68.02 -22.79
C ILE A 39 69.67 -67.41 -21.47
N ASP A 40 68.38 -67.52 -21.13
CA ASP A 40 67.83 -67.20 -19.81
C ASP A 40 66.86 -68.31 -19.41
N PRO A 41 67.04 -68.98 -18.27
CA PRO A 41 66.13 -70.03 -17.83
C PRO A 41 64.71 -69.53 -17.51
N GLY A 42 64.51 -68.22 -17.33
CA GLY A 42 63.25 -67.63 -16.90
C GLY A 42 62.98 -67.88 -15.41
N THR A 43 61.87 -67.32 -14.91
CA THR A 43 61.40 -67.59 -13.54
C THR A 43 60.62 -68.89 -13.51
N ALA A 44 61.02 -69.83 -12.65
CA ALA A 44 60.35 -71.11 -12.52
C ALA A 44 58.89 -70.94 -12.07
N LEU A 45 57.95 -71.65 -12.71
CA LEU A 45 56.55 -71.70 -12.31
C LEU A 45 56.40 -72.68 -11.13
N THR A 46 56.60 -72.19 -9.91
CA THR A 46 56.46 -72.99 -8.69
C THR A 46 55.20 -72.60 -7.92
N ALA A 47 54.61 -73.54 -7.18
CA ALA A 47 53.47 -73.26 -6.30
C ALA A 47 53.76 -72.12 -5.32
N LEU A 48 55.00 -72.03 -4.82
CA LEU A 48 55.45 -70.94 -3.95
C LEU A 48 55.26 -69.56 -4.61
N LEU A 49 55.69 -69.40 -5.87
CA LEU A 49 55.61 -68.13 -6.58
C LEU A 49 54.20 -67.79 -7.06
N MET A 50 53.41 -68.81 -7.42
CA MET A 50 52.00 -68.63 -7.79
C MET A 50 51.13 -68.24 -6.59
N ASN A 51 51.29 -68.92 -5.45
CA ASN A 51 50.57 -68.57 -4.22
C ASN A 51 50.96 -67.17 -3.70
N ASN A 52 52.17 -66.70 -4.00
CA ASN A 52 52.58 -65.33 -3.70
C ASN A 52 51.74 -64.30 -4.50
N LEU A 53 51.27 -64.60 -5.71
CA LEU A 53 50.38 -63.69 -6.44
C LEU A 53 48.99 -63.59 -5.77
N GLU A 54 48.41 -64.72 -5.37
CA GLU A 54 47.11 -64.74 -4.68
C GLU A 54 47.16 -64.01 -3.34
N LYS A 55 48.27 -64.16 -2.60
CA LYS A 55 48.52 -63.42 -1.37
C LYS A 55 48.41 -61.90 -1.57
N GLN A 56 48.94 -61.36 -2.67
CA GLN A 56 48.86 -59.92 -2.95
C GLN A 56 47.41 -59.43 -3.04
N TYR A 57 46.56 -60.22 -3.67
CA TYR A 57 45.14 -59.91 -3.86
C TYR A 57 44.39 -59.93 -2.52
N ASP A 58 44.60 -60.96 -1.70
CA ASP A 58 43.98 -61.07 -0.38
C ASP A 58 44.43 -59.93 0.56
N GLU A 59 45.72 -59.58 0.53
CA GLU A 59 46.26 -58.46 1.31
C GLU A 59 45.66 -57.11 0.87
N ALA A 60 45.46 -56.89 -0.44
CA ALA A 60 44.83 -55.68 -0.95
C ALA A 60 43.34 -55.57 -0.54
N ILE A 61 42.60 -56.68 -0.57
CA ILE A 61 41.21 -56.73 -0.09
C ILE A 61 41.14 -56.49 1.41
N ALA A 62 42.04 -57.11 2.18
CA ALA A 62 42.11 -56.92 3.62
C ALA A 62 42.38 -55.45 3.95
N TRP A 63 43.34 -54.82 3.27
CA TRP A 63 43.64 -53.40 3.41
C TRP A 63 42.44 -52.51 3.09
N ALA A 64 41.70 -52.75 2.00
CA ALA A 64 40.50 -51.98 1.69
C ALA A 64 39.40 -52.13 2.77
N LYS A 65 39.20 -53.34 3.28
CA LYS A 65 38.26 -53.63 4.38
C LYS A 65 38.65 -52.95 5.69
N GLU A 66 39.94 -52.69 5.92
CA GLU A 66 40.39 -51.96 7.11
C GLU A 66 39.84 -50.51 7.14
N PHE A 67 39.66 -49.88 5.98
CA PHE A 67 38.99 -48.57 5.84
C PHE A 67 37.46 -48.64 5.92
N GLY A 68 36.88 -49.83 6.13
CA GLY A 68 35.42 -50.01 6.16
C GLY A 68 34.77 -50.12 4.79
N LEU A 69 35.56 -50.42 3.73
CA LEU A 69 35.03 -50.65 2.38
C LEU A 69 34.72 -52.14 2.17
N GLY A 70 33.61 -52.44 1.49
CA GLY A 70 33.26 -53.82 1.11
C GLY A 70 32.86 -54.73 2.29
N SER A 71 32.53 -54.16 3.45
CA SER A 71 31.97 -54.84 4.62
C SER A 71 31.05 -53.89 5.40
N ASN A 72 30.42 -54.38 6.46
CA ASN A 72 29.75 -53.50 7.42
C ASN A 72 30.76 -52.50 8.00
N THR A 73 30.32 -51.25 8.21
CA THR A 73 31.14 -50.21 8.81
C THR A 73 31.56 -50.59 10.23
N LYS A 74 32.78 -50.21 10.61
CA LYS A 74 33.26 -50.40 11.98
C LYS A 74 32.55 -49.40 12.90
N THR A 75 32.10 -49.87 14.05
CA THR A 75 31.52 -49.00 15.08
C THR A 75 32.62 -48.30 15.88
N VAL A 76 32.54 -46.98 16.01
CA VAL A 76 33.53 -46.15 16.71
C VAL A 76 32.86 -45.14 17.64
N ASP A 77 33.64 -44.60 18.56
CA ASP A 77 33.35 -43.32 19.21
C ASP A 77 33.92 -42.20 18.33
N TRP A 78 33.04 -41.34 17.84
CA TRP A 78 33.40 -40.23 16.96
C TRP A 78 34.39 -39.26 17.61
N ASN A 79 34.48 -39.19 18.94
CA ASN A 79 35.41 -38.30 19.63
C ASN A 79 36.85 -38.83 19.65
N THR A 80 37.03 -40.15 19.61
CA THR A 80 38.32 -40.81 19.85
C THR A 80 38.89 -41.54 18.64
N VAL A 81 38.09 -41.76 17.58
CA VAL A 81 38.59 -42.34 16.32
C VAL A 81 39.78 -41.54 15.78
N SER A 82 40.86 -42.28 15.46
CA SER A 82 42.16 -41.74 15.06
C SER A 82 42.64 -42.23 13.69
N GLU A 83 41.95 -43.22 13.11
CA GLU A 83 42.26 -43.79 11.80
C GLU A 83 41.27 -43.27 10.76
N SER A 84 41.75 -42.97 9.56
CA SER A 84 40.89 -42.58 8.44
C SER A 84 40.08 -43.78 7.96
N GLY A 85 38.82 -43.55 7.57
CA GLY A 85 37.95 -44.62 7.08
C GLY A 85 36.46 -44.28 7.13
N PHE A 86 35.65 -45.29 6.85
CA PHE A 86 34.19 -45.26 6.90
C PHE A 86 33.68 -45.98 8.15
N TYR A 87 32.86 -45.28 8.92
CA TYR A 87 32.49 -45.71 10.27
C TYR A 87 31.00 -45.52 10.54
N SER A 88 30.52 -46.24 11.55
CA SER A 88 29.25 -45.98 12.22
C SER A 88 29.49 -45.65 13.70
N GLY A 89 28.59 -44.92 14.35
CA GLY A 89 28.74 -44.66 15.78
C GLY A 89 27.62 -43.81 16.38
N ILE A 90 27.41 -44.00 17.68
CA ILE A 90 26.47 -43.24 18.52
C ILE A 90 27.23 -42.23 19.38
N THR A 91 28.23 -42.72 20.12
CA THR A 91 29.04 -41.92 21.04
C THR A 91 29.80 -40.83 20.29
N GLY A 92 29.73 -39.61 20.81
CA GLY A 92 30.34 -38.44 20.18
C GLY A 92 29.68 -37.96 18.89
N GLY A 93 28.58 -38.59 18.44
CA GLY A 93 27.82 -38.17 17.27
C GLY A 93 26.96 -36.91 17.53
N PRO A 94 26.36 -36.30 16.49
CA PRO A 94 25.66 -35.01 16.55
C PRO A 94 24.65 -34.81 17.69
N ASN A 95 23.95 -35.87 18.11
CA ASN A 95 22.97 -35.81 19.19
C ASN A 95 23.21 -36.84 20.30
N GLY A 96 24.35 -37.54 20.27
CA GLY A 96 24.77 -38.54 21.27
C GLY A 96 23.86 -39.77 21.46
N SER A 97 22.78 -39.92 20.70
CA SER A 97 21.73 -40.95 20.93
C SER A 97 21.39 -41.76 19.68
N SER A 98 21.84 -41.32 18.52
CA SER A 98 21.52 -41.93 17.23
C SER A 98 22.75 -42.52 16.59
N ASN A 99 22.60 -43.67 15.90
CA ASN A 99 23.69 -44.24 15.11
C ASN A 99 23.81 -43.48 13.78
N TYR A 100 24.96 -42.85 13.55
CA TYR A 100 25.28 -42.14 12.31
C TYR A 100 26.25 -42.95 11.47
N PHE A 101 26.21 -42.74 10.15
CA PHE A 101 27.13 -43.36 9.18
C PHE A 101 27.90 -42.27 8.47
N GLY A 102 29.18 -42.46 8.26
CA GLY A 102 29.99 -41.41 7.66
C GLY A 102 31.44 -41.79 7.47
N PHE A 103 32.26 -40.79 7.22
CA PHE A 103 33.69 -40.96 7.12
C PHE A 103 34.41 -40.05 8.11
N HIS A 104 35.59 -40.51 8.52
CA HIS A 104 36.56 -39.76 9.28
C HIS A 104 37.84 -39.66 8.45
N SER A 105 38.35 -38.44 8.31
CA SER A 105 39.62 -38.17 7.64
C SER A 105 40.60 -37.63 8.68
N GLN A 106 41.56 -38.46 9.06
CA GLN A 106 42.65 -38.09 9.95
C GLN A 106 43.81 -37.49 9.15
N ASN A 107 44.22 -36.26 9.47
CA ASN A 107 45.47 -35.68 8.95
C ASN A 107 46.60 -35.86 9.97
N SER A 108 46.37 -35.48 11.23
CA SER A 108 47.31 -35.67 12.34
C SER A 108 46.53 -35.74 13.67
N PRO A 109 47.13 -36.11 14.81
CA PRO A 109 46.41 -36.15 16.09
C PRO A 109 45.62 -34.87 16.44
N ASN A 110 46.06 -33.73 15.89
CA ASN A 110 45.47 -32.41 16.12
C ASN A 110 44.47 -31.95 15.05
N TYR A 111 44.44 -32.60 13.88
CA TYR A 111 43.67 -32.14 12.72
C TYR A 111 42.93 -33.30 12.06
N ALA A 112 41.60 -33.19 12.00
CA ALA A 112 40.73 -34.19 11.37
C ALA A 112 39.39 -33.59 10.94
N THR A 113 38.72 -34.23 10.00
CA THR A 113 37.36 -33.86 9.57
C THR A 113 36.44 -35.07 9.63
N GLN A 114 35.21 -34.84 10.05
CA GLN A 114 34.15 -35.84 10.04
C GLN A 114 32.94 -35.33 9.28
N VAL A 115 32.37 -36.22 8.47
CA VAL A 115 31.10 -36.01 7.78
C VAL A 115 30.23 -37.21 8.05
N VAL A 116 29.06 -36.99 8.64
CA VAL A 116 28.15 -38.05 9.05
C VAL A 116 26.73 -37.76 8.60
N GLN A 117 25.96 -38.81 8.34
CA GLN A 117 24.63 -38.72 7.80
C GLN A 117 23.66 -39.64 8.53
N ARG A 118 22.41 -39.20 8.63
CA ARG A 118 21.27 -40.00 9.09
C ARG A 118 19.96 -39.37 8.63
N LEU A 119 19.03 -40.19 8.11
CA LEU A 119 17.69 -39.77 7.70
C LEU A 119 17.68 -38.55 6.75
N GLY A 120 18.61 -38.53 5.78
CA GLY A 120 18.73 -37.42 4.82
C GLY A 120 19.38 -36.14 5.38
N VAL A 121 19.78 -36.13 6.65
CA VAL A 121 20.48 -35.00 7.28
C VAL A 121 21.97 -35.28 7.33
N THR A 122 22.76 -34.30 6.86
CA THR A 122 24.22 -34.34 6.92
C THR A 122 24.74 -33.42 8.00
N TRP A 123 25.74 -33.87 8.74
CA TRP A 123 26.45 -33.11 9.75
C TRP A 123 27.95 -33.16 9.47
N THR A 124 28.64 -32.07 9.77
CA THR A 124 30.09 -31.97 9.65
C THR A 124 30.70 -31.36 10.90
N ARG A 125 31.93 -31.74 11.22
CA ARG A 125 32.77 -31.03 12.18
C ARG A 125 34.24 -31.24 11.87
N ASN A 126 35.06 -30.34 12.40
CA ASN A 126 36.52 -30.43 12.33
C ASN A 126 37.12 -30.55 13.73
N LYS A 127 38.27 -31.22 13.81
CA LYS A 127 39.20 -31.14 14.93
C LYS A 127 40.28 -30.15 14.54
N GLU A 128 40.45 -29.12 15.35
CA GLU A 128 41.48 -28.08 15.18
C GLU A 128 42.32 -28.03 16.45
N ASN A 129 43.64 -28.05 16.33
CA ASN A 129 44.56 -28.04 17.48
C ASN A 129 44.19 -29.08 18.56
N GLY A 130 43.75 -30.27 18.16
CA GLY A 130 43.40 -31.36 19.08
C GLY A 130 41.99 -31.27 19.67
N VAL A 131 41.24 -30.19 19.40
CA VAL A 131 39.91 -29.95 19.95
C VAL A 131 38.84 -30.13 18.88
N TRP A 132 37.83 -30.97 19.16
CA TRP A 132 36.67 -31.11 18.28
C TRP A 132 35.76 -29.88 18.38
N GLN A 133 35.43 -29.30 17.24
CA GLN A 133 34.36 -28.33 17.13
C GLN A 133 32.99 -28.99 17.26
N ALA A 134 31.97 -28.18 17.55
CA ALA A 134 30.59 -28.64 17.58
C ALA A 134 30.15 -29.16 16.20
N TRP A 135 29.26 -30.14 16.20
CA TRP A 135 28.62 -30.62 14.99
C TRP A 135 27.77 -29.52 14.36
N THR A 136 28.01 -29.26 13.08
CA THR A 136 27.22 -28.33 12.27
C THR A 136 26.36 -29.10 11.30
N ARG A 137 25.06 -28.85 11.30
CA ARG A 137 24.12 -29.44 10.35
C ARG A 137 24.21 -28.71 9.01
N LEU A 138 24.28 -29.45 7.91
CA LEU A 138 24.17 -28.88 6.58
C LEU A 138 22.70 -28.61 6.25
N GLU A 139 22.46 -27.47 5.61
CA GLU A 139 21.13 -27.04 5.17
C GLU A 139 20.55 -28.04 4.16
N THR A 140 19.24 -28.27 4.22
CA THR A 140 18.52 -29.10 3.24
C THR A 140 17.79 -28.20 2.24
N THR A 141 17.50 -28.71 1.04
CA THR A 141 16.69 -27.97 0.05
C THR A 141 15.36 -27.51 0.64
N ASP A 142 14.67 -28.40 1.37
CA ASP A 142 13.41 -28.07 2.05
C ASP A 142 13.57 -26.97 3.12
N GLY A 143 14.68 -26.99 3.87
CA GLY A 143 14.96 -26.00 4.90
C GLY A 143 15.29 -24.62 4.30
N ALA A 144 15.99 -24.58 3.17
CA ALA A 144 16.23 -23.37 2.41
C ALA A 144 14.93 -22.79 1.82
N GLN A 145 14.07 -23.65 1.24
CA GLN A 145 12.78 -23.24 0.70
C GLN A 145 11.86 -22.65 1.78
N ALA A 146 11.76 -23.31 2.94
CA ALA A 146 10.95 -22.81 4.06
C ALA A 146 11.41 -21.41 4.54
N LYS A 147 12.71 -21.13 4.53
CA LYS A 147 13.24 -19.79 4.86
C LYS A 147 12.90 -18.75 3.78
N ALA A 148 12.94 -19.13 2.51
CA ALA A 148 12.56 -18.25 1.41
C ALA A 148 11.07 -17.89 1.47
N ASP A 149 10.20 -18.88 1.71
CA ASP A 149 8.75 -18.69 1.83
C ASP A 149 8.42 -17.74 3.01
N LEU A 150 9.09 -17.92 4.15
CA LEU A 150 8.95 -17.02 5.31
C LEU A 150 9.39 -15.58 5.01
N ALA A 151 10.49 -15.41 4.28
CA ALA A 151 10.99 -14.11 3.88
C ALA A 151 10.04 -13.39 2.91
N GLU A 152 9.49 -14.13 1.93
CA GLU A 152 8.46 -13.62 1.02
C GLU A 152 7.21 -13.18 1.77
N ALA A 153 6.69 -14.04 2.65
CA ALA A 153 5.50 -13.71 3.45
C ALA A 153 5.72 -12.46 4.31
N TYR A 154 6.90 -12.32 4.93
CA TYR A 154 7.26 -11.13 5.69
C TYR A 154 7.34 -9.87 4.82
N ALA A 155 7.98 -9.95 3.65
CA ALA A 155 8.08 -8.84 2.72
C ALA A 155 6.70 -8.38 2.22
N VAL A 156 5.81 -9.32 1.87
CA VAL A 156 4.43 -9.04 1.46
C VAL A 156 3.66 -8.35 2.58
N ASN A 157 3.72 -8.89 3.81
CA ASN A 157 3.02 -8.31 4.95
C ASN A 157 3.51 -6.88 5.26
N ASN A 158 4.83 -6.66 5.21
CA ASN A 158 5.39 -5.33 5.38
C ASN A 158 4.93 -4.36 4.29
N ALA A 159 4.93 -4.77 3.02
CA ALA A 159 4.47 -3.95 1.92
C ALA A 159 2.99 -3.57 2.08
N VAL A 160 2.13 -4.53 2.46
CA VAL A 160 0.71 -4.29 2.72
C VAL A 160 0.51 -3.33 3.90
N ASN A 161 1.26 -3.51 4.99
CA ASN A 161 1.16 -2.64 6.16
C ASN A 161 1.63 -1.21 5.86
N GLN A 162 2.70 -1.06 5.08
CA GLN A 162 3.14 0.25 4.60
C GLN A 162 2.07 0.89 3.69
N ALA A 163 1.50 0.15 2.73
CA ALA A 163 0.45 0.67 1.86
C ALA A 163 -0.78 1.16 2.65
N LYS A 164 -1.19 0.42 3.70
CA LYS A 164 -2.27 0.83 4.61
C LYS A 164 -1.92 2.09 5.41
N ALA A 165 -0.68 2.20 5.90
CA ALA A 165 -0.22 3.34 6.68
C ALA A 165 -0.06 4.63 5.86
N TYR A 166 0.27 4.52 4.57
CA TYR A 166 0.60 5.67 3.72
C TYR A 166 -0.48 6.08 2.72
N ALA A 167 -1.65 5.42 2.68
CA ALA A 167 -2.73 5.75 1.73
C ALA A 167 -3.22 7.21 1.78
N MET A 168 -2.95 7.95 2.86
CA MET A 168 -3.31 9.37 3.02
C MET A 168 -2.11 10.35 3.08
N ASN A 169 -0.87 9.86 3.00
CA ASN A 169 0.35 10.68 3.07
C ASN A 169 1.09 10.78 1.73
N SER A 170 0.47 10.37 0.63
CA SER A 170 1.05 10.47 -0.71
C SER A 170 0.90 11.89 -1.28
N ILE A 171 1.98 12.39 -1.91
CA ILE A 171 1.90 13.56 -2.79
C ILE A 171 1.05 13.17 -3.99
N SER A 172 0.00 13.93 -4.29
CA SER A 172 -0.89 13.61 -5.41
C SER A 172 -0.12 13.44 -6.71
N THR A 173 -0.40 12.36 -7.44
CA THR A 173 0.09 12.17 -8.81
C THR A 173 -0.67 13.07 -9.79
N GLY A 174 0.06 13.86 -10.58
CA GLY A 174 -0.43 14.44 -11.85
C GLY A 174 -1.50 15.53 -11.74
N SER A 175 -1.11 16.76 -12.07
CA SER A 175 -1.93 17.98 -12.06
C SER A 175 -3.08 18.03 -13.09
N THR A 176 -3.37 16.95 -13.83
CA THR A 176 -4.31 16.92 -14.97
C THR A 176 -5.24 15.72 -15.00
N ALA A 177 -5.26 14.86 -13.97
CA ALA A 177 -6.08 13.64 -13.95
C ALA A 177 -7.59 13.96 -14.06
N ASP A 178 -8.34 13.20 -14.86
CA ASP A 178 -9.79 13.36 -14.96
C ASP A 178 -10.49 12.75 -13.73
N PRO A 179 -11.17 13.55 -12.88
CA PRO A 179 -11.90 13.01 -11.75
C PRO A 179 -13.07 12.09 -12.15
N ASN A 180 -13.56 12.12 -13.41
CA ASN A 180 -14.62 11.22 -13.85
C ASN A 180 -14.14 9.77 -14.00
N THR A 181 -12.89 9.54 -14.38
CA THR A 181 -12.33 8.21 -14.70
C THR A 181 -11.25 7.76 -13.73
N THR A 182 -10.92 8.57 -12.73
CA THR A 182 -9.91 8.21 -11.72
C THR A 182 -10.28 6.91 -11.00
N GLN A 183 -9.27 6.06 -10.82
CA GLN A 183 -9.32 4.84 -10.01
C GLN A 183 -8.52 4.99 -8.71
N GLU A 184 -8.04 6.20 -8.44
CA GLU A 184 -7.30 6.58 -7.26
C GLU A 184 -8.22 7.18 -6.21
N SER A 185 -7.95 6.85 -4.93
CA SER A 185 -8.72 7.38 -3.80
C SER A 185 -8.45 8.87 -3.54
N TYR A 186 -7.35 9.42 -4.08
CA TYR A 186 -6.95 10.81 -3.92
C TYR A 186 -6.19 11.34 -5.14
N ILE A 187 -6.59 12.50 -5.64
CA ILE A 187 -5.92 13.24 -6.73
C ILE A 187 -5.95 14.76 -6.46
N LEU A 188 -5.06 15.51 -7.10
CA LEU A 188 -4.98 16.96 -7.18
C LEU A 188 -5.02 17.35 -8.64
N THR A 189 -6.11 17.97 -9.09
CA THR A 189 -6.34 18.21 -10.51
C THR A 189 -7.08 19.52 -10.76
N ASN A 190 -6.82 20.14 -11.91
CA ASN A 190 -7.57 21.28 -12.45
C ASN A 190 -8.41 20.91 -13.69
N HIS A 191 -8.66 19.61 -13.91
CA HIS A 191 -9.45 19.10 -15.04
C HIS A 191 -10.83 19.78 -15.14
N ALA A 192 -11.38 19.87 -16.37
CA ALA A 192 -12.67 20.50 -16.62
C ALA A 192 -13.85 19.87 -15.86
N ASN A 193 -13.73 18.59 -15.49
CA ASN A 193 -14.72 17.86 -14.68
C ASN A 193 -14.60 18.15 -13.17
N SER A 194 -13.61 18.93 -12.75
CA SER A 194 -13.48 19.44 -11.38
C SER A 194 -14.43 20.63 -11.15
N PRO A 195 -14.72 20.99 -9.89
CA PRO A 195 -15.58 22.13 -9.63
C PRO A 195 -15.06 23.44 -10.25
N GLY A 196 -15.90 24.11 -11.04
CA GLY A 196 -15.54 25.37 -11.70
C GLY A 196 -14.47 25.27 -12.80
N GLY A 197 -14.07 24.06 -13.22
CA GLY A 197 -13.41 23.78 -14.50
C GLY A 197 -11.97 24.26 -14.74
N SER A 198 -11.34 25.01 -13.82
CA SER A 198 -9.96 25.50 -14.02
C SER A 198 -9.11 25.65 -12.76
N ALA A 199 -9.71 25.56 -11.58
CA ALA A 199 -8.99 25.64 -10.31
C ALA A 199 -8.47 24.26 -9.88
N TYR A 200 -7.37 24.23 -9.14
CA TYR A 200 -6.86 23.00 -8.54
C TYR A 200 -7.72 22.57 -7.35
N TRP A 201 -8.07 21.29 -7.31
CA TRP A 201 -8.85 20.66 -6.23
C TRP A 201 -8.20 19.38 -5.75
N HIS A 202 -8.11 19.22 -4.44
CA HIS A 202 -7.90 17.93 -3.80
C HIS A 202 -9.21 17.14 -3.87
N ILE A 203 -9.24 16.04 -4.61
CA ILE A 203 -10.43 15.21 -4.79
C ILE A 203 -10.20 13.85 -4.15
N PHE A 204 -11.00 13.55 -3.12
CA PHE A 204 -11.10 12.23 -2.52
C PHE A 204 -12.21 11.44 -3.20
N THR A 205 -11.93 10.19 -3.56
CA THR A 205 -12.92 9.28 -4.19
C THR A 205 -13.18 8.09 -3.29
N LEU A 206 -14.45 7.91 -2.92
CA LEU A 206 -14.93 6.79 -2.09
C LEU A 206 -15.70 5.81 -2.99
N PHE A 207 -15.06 4.69 -3.32
CA PHE A 207 -15.61 3.67 -4.20
C PHE A 207 -16.55 2.70 -3.47
N TYR A 208 -17.56 2.18 -4.18
CA TYR A 208 -18.41 1.09 -3.72
C TYR A 208 -18.33 -0.10 -4.68
N SER A 209 -17.99 -1.29 -4.17
CA SER A 209 -17.91 -2.60 -4.86
C SER A 209 -16.90 -2.72 -6.03
N SER A 210 -16.51 -1.63 -6.69
CA SER A 210 -15.52 -1.59 -7.76
C SER A 210 -14.95 -0.18 -7.94
N LYS A 211 -13.81 -0.05 -8.62
CA LYS A 211 -13.16 1.24 -8.92
C LYS A 211 -13.80 2.02 -10.08
N THR A 212 -14.73 1.41 -10.81
CA THR A 212 -15.39 2.00 -11.98
C THR A 212 -16.89 2.17 -11.80
N GLY A 213 -17.47 1.55 -10.77
CA GLY A 213 -18.89 1.64 -10.40
C GLY A 213 -19.21 2.81 -9.48
N ASN A 214 -20.28 2.68 -8.70
CA ASN A 214 -20.79 3.75 -7.85
C ASN A 214 -19.70 4.32 -6.91
N ARG A 215 -19.63 5.64 -6.82
CA ARG A 215 -18.61 6.34 -6.03
C ARG A 215 -19.04 7.75 -5.64
N VAL A 216 -18.51 8.24 -4.53
CA VAL A 216 -18.70 9.63 -4.07
C VAL A 216 -17.38 10.37 -4.20
N GLN A 217 -17.43 11.65 -4.56
CA GLN A 217 -16.26 12.51 -4.58
C GLN A 217 -16.43 13.73 -3.69
N ILE A 218 -15.39 14.04 -2.94
CA ILE A 218 -15.27 15.25 -2.10
C ILE A 218 -14.10 16.07 -2.64
N ALA A 219 -14.37 17.29 -3.08
CA ALA A 219 -13.38 18.23 -3.58
C ALA A 219 -13.11 19.33 -2.55
N ILE A 220 -11.85 19.55 -2.19
CA ILE A 220 -11.39 20.63 -1.31
C ILE A 220 -10.48 21.55 -2.12
N SER A 221 -10.74 22.86 -2.05
CA SER A 221 -9.98 23.86 -2.82
C SER A 221 -8.49 23.82 -2.44
N TYR A 222 -7.60 23.70 -3.43
CA TYR A 222 -6.15 23.75 -3.21
C TYR A 222 -5.69 25.13 -2.73
N ASN A 223 -6.21 26.20 -3.35
CA ASN A 223 -5.85 27.59 -3.05
C ASN A 223 -7.05 28.54 -3.25
N GLY A 224 -6.84 29.81 -2.91
CA GLY A 224 -7.88 30.84 -3.02
C GLY A 224 -8.91 30.75 -1.89
N ARG A 225 -10.20 30.80 -2.22
CA ARG A 225 -11.28 30.71 -1.23
C ARG A 225 -11.44 29.27 -0.74
N VAL A 226 -11.48 29.09 0.58
CA VAL A 226 -11.75 27.80 1.22
C VAL A 226 -13.15 27.31 0.84
N ARG A 227 -13.19 26.21 0.10
CA ARG A 227 -14.42 25.60 -0.41
C ARG A 227 -14.34 24.08 -0.32
N MET A 228 -15.49 23.48 -0.07
CA MET A 228 -15.69 22.04 -0.18
C MET A 228 -16.89 21.79 -1.09
N GLU A 229 -16.78 20.87 -2.03
CA GLU A 229 -17.85 20.45 -2.92
C GLU A 229 -17.96 18.92 -2.94
N ILE A 230 -19.16 18.40 -3.13
CA ILE A 230 -19.44 16.96 -3.16
C ILE A 230 -20.26 16.61 -4.40
N ARG A 231 -20.00 15.44 -4.98
CA ARG A 231 -20.85 14.86 -6.03
C ARG A 231 -20.84 13.34 -5.92
N GLN A 232 -21.72 12.69 -6.66
CA GLN A 232 -21.78 11.23 -6.74
C GLN A 232 -21.87 10.74 -8.18
N PHE A 233 -21.32 9.55 -8.41
CA PHE A 233 -21.57 8.74 -9.58
C PHE A 233 -22.46 7.58 -9.18
N PHE A 234 -23.67 7.54 -9.72
CA PHE A 234 -24.64 6.50 -9.43
C PHE A 234 -25.35 6.07 -10.71
N SER A 235 -25.50 4.75 -10.89
CA SER A 235 -26.18 4.17 -12.06
C SER A 235 -25.64 4.68 -13.41
N GLY A 236 -24.31 4.87 -13.52
CA GLY A 236 -23.67 5.27 -14.77
C GLY A 236 -23.62 6.77 -15.05
N SER A 237 -24.13 7.63 -14.15
CA SER A 237 -24.16 9.08 -14.35
C SER A 237 -23.57 9.85 -13.16
N TRP A 238 -22.85 10.94 -13.46
CA TRP A 238 -22.38 11.90 -12.46
C TRP A 238 -23.47 12.92 -12.13
N SER A 239 -23.65 13.22 -10.85
CA SER A 239 -24.36 14.43 -10.43
C SER A 239 -23.51 15.67 -10.71
N THR A 240 -24.16 16.84 -10.70
CA THR A 240 -23.45 18.12 -10.58
C THR A 240 -22.65 18.18 -9.28
N TRP A 241 -21.63 19.04 -9.23
CA TRP A 241 -20.96 19.39 -7.98
C TRP A 241 -21.87 20.25 -7.10
N HIS A 242 -22.01 19.86 -5.85
CA HIS A 242 -22.77 20.59 -4.85
C HIS A 242 -21.84 21.16 -3.80
N ARG A 243 -21.95 22.47 -3.55
CA ARG A 243 -21.16 23.14 -2.53
C ARG A 243 -21.61 22.72 -1.13
N VAL A 244 -20.65 22.35 -0.29
CA VAL A 244 -20.84 22.15 1.15
C VAL A 244 -20.57 23.50 1.83
N THR A 245 -21.59 24.11 2.43
CA THR A 245 -21.49 25.38 3.17
C THR A 245 -21.52 25.13 4.67
N ALA A 246 -20.75 25.90 5.44
CA ALA A 246 -20.87 25.93 6.90
C ALA A 246 -22.07 26.82 7.27
N GLY A 247 -23.14 26.20 7.76
CA GLY A 247 -24.36 26.87 8.21
C GLY A 247 -25.61 26.28 7.55
N GLU A 248 -26.63 25.99 8.36
CA GLU A 248 -27.98 25.77 7.85
C GLU A 248 -28.35 26.95 6.95
N ILE A 249 -28.71 26.66 5.70
CA ILE A 249 -29.02 27.67 4.69
C ILE A 249 -30.34 28.32 5.08
N TYR A 250 -30.29 29.36 5.91
CA TYR A 250 -31.33 30.37 5.86
C TYR A 250 -31.07 31.18 4.58
N THR A 251 -31.90 31.02 3.57
CA THR A 251 -31.79 31.87 2.37
C THR A 251 -32.05 33.31 2.80
N HIS A 252 -31.12 34.22 2.54
CA HIS A 252 -31.28 35.62 2.92
C HIS A 252 -30.88 36.60 1.82
N ALA A 253 -31.54 37.75 1.83
CA ALA A 253 -31.27 38.87 0.94
C ALA A 253 -31.25 40.17 1.74
N SER A 254 -30.25 41.01 1.53
CA SER A 254 -30.18 42.32 2.16
C SER A 254 -29.70 43.44 1.24
N ARG A 255 -30.33 44.61 1.39
CA ARG A 255 -30.01 45.83 0.64
C ARG A 255 -30.07 47.05 1.55
N SER A 256 -29.39 48.12 1.15
CA SER A 256 -29.43 49.43 1.82
C SER A 256 -29.46 50.57 0.81
N ALA A 257 -29.69 51.79 1.31
CA ALA A 257 -29.58 53.02 0.55
C ALA A 257 -28.46 53.90 1.12
N SER A 258 -27.72 54.58 0.25
CA SER A 258 -26.66 55.53 0.63
C SER A 258 -27.10 56.99 0.58
N ALA A 259 -28.37 57.26 0.24
CA ALA A 259 -28.90 58.61 0.08
C ALA A 259 -30.34 58.69 0.60
N ALA A 260 -30.71 59.88 1.08
CA ALA A 260 -32.09 60.16 1.49
C ALA A 260 -33.00 60.33 0.27
N GLN A 261 -34.21 59.82 0.38
CA GLN A 261 -35.32 59.94 -0.54
C GLN A 261 -36.38 60.87 0.04
N SER A 262 -36.91 61.78 -0.77
CA SER A 262 -38.04 62.63 -0.40
C SER A 262 -39.35 61.81 -0.39
N CYS A 263 -40.03 61.78 0.76
CA CYS A 263 -41.34 61.18 0.94
C CYS A 263 -42.42 62.26 0.96
N ALA A 264 -43.56 61.99 0.32
CA ALA A 264 -44.66 62.94 0.21
C ALA A 264 -45.64 62.82 1.39
N ALA A 265 -46.17 63.97 1.80
CA ALA A 265 -47.21 64.08 2.81
C ALA A 265 -48.47 63.28 2.47
N GLY A 266 -49.01 62.53 3.43
CA GLY A 266 -50.30 61.87 3.30
C GLY A 266 -50.34 60.69 2.31
N ALA A 267 -49.18 60.19 1.87
CA ALA A 267 -49.08 59.07 0.94
C ALA A 267 -47.97 58.08 1.33
N TRP A 268 -48.19 56.79 1.05
CA TRP A 268 -47.16 55.77 1.22
C TRP A 268 -46.11 55.90 0.11
N THR A 269 -44.87 56.18 0.50
CA THR A 269 -43.72 56.26 -0.40
C THR A 269 -42.90 54.98 -0.30
N MET A 270 -42.72 54.27 -1.42
CA MET A 270 -41.82 53.11 -1.50
C MET A 270 -40.36 53.56 -1.40
N MET A 271 -39.63 52.95 -0.48
CA MET A 271 -38.21 53.27 -0.27
C MET A 271 -37.34 52.61 -1.34
N THR A 272 -36.36 53.36 -1.83
CA THR A 272 -35.40 52.90 -2.83
C THR A 272 -34.15 52.37 -2.16
N TYR A 273 -33.62 51.25 -2.64
CA TYR A 273 -32.42 50.62 -2.09
C TYR A 273 -31.56 49.96 -3.17
N PRO A 274 -30.63 50.72 -3.77
CA PRO A 274 -29.85 50.26 -4.92
C PRO A 274 -28.71 49.31 -4.53
N THR A 275 -28.21 49.39 -3.29
CA THR A 275 -26.98 48.69 -2.89
C THR A 275 -27.29 47.29 -2.39
N VAL A 276 -26.69 46.27 -3.02
CA VAL A 276 -26.73 44.87 -2.55
C VAL A 276 -25.65 44.67 -1.49
N ASN A 277 -26.06 44.31 -0.28
CA ASN A 277 -25.13 44.00 0.81
C ASN A 277 -24.82 42.50 0.83
N ASP A 278 -25.85 41.66 0.72
CA ASP A 278 -25.70 40.21 0.67
C ASP A 278 -26.90 39.54 -0.02
N ASN A 279 -26.67 38.42 -0.71
CA ASN A 279 -27.73 37.59 -1.28
C ASN A 279 -27.24 36.13 -1.43
N VAL A 280 -27.60 35.29 -0.46
CA VAL A 280 -27.25 33.87 -0.43
C VAL A 280 -28.52 33.05 -0.59
N GLY A 281 -28.73 32.52 -1.80
CA GLY A 281 -29.90 31.70 -2.14
C GLY A 281 -31.25 32.44 -2.08
N GLY A 282 -31.26 33.78 -2.00
CA GLY A 282 -32.46 34.56 -1.65
C GLY A 282 -32.97 35.56 -2.70
N GLY A 283 -33.85 35.13 -3.61
CA GLY A 283 -34.74 36.00 -4.39
C GLY A 283 -34.08 36.92 -5.43
N THR A 284 -34.91 37.49 -6.31
CA THR A 284 -34.46 38.50 -7.28
C THR A 284 -35.00 39.86 -6.90
N TRP A 285 -34.45 40.93 -7.47
CA TRP A 285 -34.90 42.30 -7.18
C TRP A 285 -35.41 42.94 -8.47
N SER A 286 -36.64 43.45 -8.43
CA SER A 286 -37.20 44.31 -9.47
C SER A 286 -37.31 45.71 -8.89
N SER A 287 -36.41 46.61 -9.30
CA SER A 287 -36.30 47.94 -8.71
C SER A 287 -36.08 47.86 -7.19
N SER A 288 -37.03 48.36 -6.39
CA SER A 288 -37.02 48.29 -4.93
C SER A 288 -38.14 47.41 -4.41
N GLN A 289 -38.34 46.28 -5.09
CA GLN A 289 -39.18 45.19 -4.61
C GLN A 289 -38.36 43.90 -4.66
N TRP A 290 -38.35 43.19 -3.54
CA TRP A 290 -37.77 41.86 -3.45
C TRP A 290 -38.77 40.81 -3.94
N ILE A 291 -38.35 39.92 -4.82
CA ILE A 291 -39.15 38.82 -5.34
C ILE A 291 -38.79 37.57 -4.57
N VAL A 292 -39.78 37.01 -3.89
CA VAL A 292 -39.65 35.82 -3.06
C VAL A 292 -39.19 34.63 -3.92
N PRO A 293 -38.05 33.99 -3.61
CA PRO A 293 -37.51 32.90 -4.42
C PRO A 293 -38.33 31.62 -4.32
N GLU A 294 -38.79 31.31 -3.11
CA GLU A 294 -39.45 30.04 -2.76
C GLU A 294 -40.58 30.28 -1.78
N THR A 295 -41.61 29.46 -1.84
CA THR A 295 -42.71 29.50 -0.86
C THR A 295 -42.20 29.05 0.50
N GLY A 296 -42.48 29.81 1.56
CA GLY A 296 -42.02 29.53 2.92
C GLY A 296 -42.34 30.62 3.92
N ILE A 297 -41.84 30.46 5.14
CA ILE A 297 -41.92 31.46 6.21
C ILE A 297 -40.65 32.31 6.16
N TYR A 298 -40.82 33.62 6.13
CA TYR A 298 -39.71 34.56 6.09
C TYR A 298 -39.78 35.54 7.26
N GLN A 299 -38.63 35.77 7.87
CA GLN A 299 -38.39 36.89 8.75
C GLN A 299 -37.90 38.09 7.93
N VAL A 300 -38.66 39.17 7.91
CA VAL A 300 -38.36 40.42 7.20
C VAL A 300 -38.08 41.52 8.20
N HIS A 301 -36.97 42.23 7.98
CA HIS A 301 -36.51 43.34 8.80
C HIS A 301 -36.24 44.54 7.91
N ALA A 302 -36.64 45.72 8.36
CA ALA A 302 -36.27 46.97 7.69
C ALA A 302 -35.98 48.06 8.72
N GLY A 303 -35.00 48.90 8.43
CA GLY A 303 -34.69 50.08 9.22
C GLY A 303 -34.65 51.31 8.34
N VAL A 304 -35.25 52.40 8.80
CA VAL A 304 -35.12 53.71 8.17
C VAL A 304 -34.53 54.73 9.12
N GLN A 305 -33.73 55.63 8.56
CA GLN A 305 -33.27 56.83 9.22
C GLN A 305 -34.01 58.02 8.64
N LEU A 306 -34.53 58.85 9.51
CA LEU A 306 -35.17 60.10 9.16
C LEU A 306 -34.13 61.21 9.26
N ALA A 307 -33.87 61.94 8.15
CA ALA A 307 -32.71 62.82 8.05
C ALA A 307 -32.95 64.24 8.60
N SER A 308 -34.18 64.76 8.59
CA SER A 308 -34.48 66.11 9.09
C SER A 308 -35.99 66.28 9.31
N ILE A 309 -36.44 66.45 10.56
CA ILE A 309 -37.87 66.48 10.91
C ILE A 309 -38.21 67.58 11.93
N VAL A 310 -39.41 68.16 11.81
CA VAL A 310 -40.04 69.13 12.73
C VAL A 310 -40.78 68.39 13.88
N ALA A 311 -40.73 68.90 15.11
CA ALA A 311 -41.41 68.26 16.25
C ALA A 311 -42.93 68.07 16.01
N GLY A 312 -43.49 66.94 16.47
CA GLY A 312 -44.93 66.67 16.46
C GLY A 312 -45.50 65.88 15.28
N ILE A 313 -44.66 65.43 14.35
CA ILE A 313 -45.07 64.64 13.17
C ILE A 313 -45.29 63.17 13.55
N ARG A 314 -46.28 62.51 12.91
CA ARG A 314 -46.45 61.05 12.96
C ARG A 314 -45.87 60.43 11.70
N VAL A 315 -44.88 59.57 11.89
CA VAL A 315 -44.31 58.75 10.82
C VAL A 315 -44.74 57.30 11.03
N PHE A 316 -45.11 56.66 9.94
CA PHE A 316 -45.52 55.26 9.86
C PHE A 316 -44.62 54.54 8.87
N THR A 317 -44.27 53.32 9.21
CA THR A 317 -43.49 52.42 8.36
C THR A 317 -44.22 51.10 8.26
N ALA A 318 -44.10 50.42 7.12
CA ALA A 318 -44.74 49.13 6.92
C ALA A 318 -44.13 48.32 5.79
N VAL A 319 -44.35 47.01 5.85
CA VAL A 319 -44.06 46.07 4.78
C VAL A 319 -45.30 45.91 3.90
N PHE A 320 -45.08 45.91 2.58
CA PHE A 320 -46.11 45.67 1.58
C PHE A 320 -45.81 44.35 0.87
N VAL A 321 -46.84 43.54 0.67
CA VAL A 321 -46.79 42.35 -0.19
C VAL A 321 -47.65 42.65 -1.42
N GLY A 322 -47.00 42.86 -2.57
CA GLY A 322 -47.62 43.45 -3.75
C GLY A 322 -48.04 44.90 -3.48
N ASN A 323 -49.33 45.19 -3.61
CA ASN A 323 -49.91 46.50 -3.30
C ASN A 323 -50.71 46.53 -1.99
N SER A 324 -50.72 45.41 -1.26
CA SER A 324 -51.44 45.29 0.00
C SER A 324 -50.50 45.56 1.17
N LEU A 325 -50.94 46.42 2.07
CA LEU A 325 -50.29 46.65 3.35
C LEU A 325 -50.38 45.38 4.21
N TYR A 326 -49.27 44.95 4.80
CA TYR A 326 -49.28 43.88 5.78
C TYR A 326 -49.55 44.46 7.19
N ASP A 327 -50.71 44.10 7.74
CA ASP A 327 -51.43 44.83 8.81
C ASP A 327 -50.65 44.95 10.14
N GLU A 328 -49.78 43.98 10.46
CA GLU A 328 -49.07 43.89 11.75
C GLU A 328 -47.80 44.76 11.83
N THR A 329 -47.44 45.54 10.80
CA THR A 329 -46.13 46.21 10.73
C THR A 329 -46.14 47.72 10.99
N ARG A 330 -47.28 48.30 11.38
CA ARG A 330 -47.38 49.75 11.63
C ARG A 330 -46.68 50.16 12.92
N LEU A 331 -45.46 50.66 12.81
CA LEU A 331 -44.83 51.38 13.91
C LEU A 331 -45.07 52.88 13.79
N THR A 332 -45.61 53.45 14.87
CA THR A 332 -45.85 54.89 14.99
C THR A 332 -44.79 55.49 15.88
N MET A 333 -44.11 56.53 15.40
CA MET A 333 -43.23 57.33 16.22
C MET A 333 -43.75 58.78 16.24
N ARG A 334 -43.84 59.35 17.44
CA ARG A 334 -44.14 60.77 17.64
C ARG A 334 -42.87 61.45 18.13
N MET A 335 -42.25 62.24 17.27
CA MET A 335 -40.99 62.91 17.63
C MET A 335 -41.24 64.17 18.46
N THR A 336 -40.53 64.31 19.56
CA THR A 336 -40.70 65.40 20.55
C THR A 336 -39.71 66.55 20.36
N SER A 337 -38.68 66.41 19.52
CA SER A 337 -37.71 67.47 19.17
C SER A 337 -37.17 67.30 17.74
N GLY A 338 -36.62 68.35 17.15
CA GLY A 338 -36.06 68.31 15.79
C GLY A 338 -34.66 67.70 15.74
N GLY A 339 -34.41 66.85 14.73
CA GLY A 339 -33.13 66.14 14.52
C GLY A 339 -33.26 64.98 13.54
N SER A 340 -32.18 64.20 13.37
CA SER A 340 -32.21 62.90 12.69
C SER A 340 -32.46 61.78 13.69
N ASP A 341 -33.35 60.84 13.38
CA ASP A 341 -33.65 59.71 14.26
C ASP A 341 -33.85 58.42 13.46
N SER A 342 -33.58 57.27 14.07
CA SER A 342 -33.70 55.96 13.43
C SER A 342 -34.98 55.27 13.87
N LEU A 343 -35.87 55.02 12.91
CA LEU A 343 -37.07 54.23 13.11
C LEU A 343 -36.82 52.80 12.60
N PHE A 344 -36.79 51.85 13.53
CA PHE A 344 -36.66 50.43 13.22
C PHE A 344 -38.03 49.81 13.10
N LEU A 345 -38.32 49.11 11.99
CA LEU A 345 -39.38 48.10 12.04
C LEU A 345 -38.92 46.92 12.88
N GLY A 346 -39.76 46.55 13.84
CA GLY A 346 -39.69 45.26 14.49
C GLY A 346 -39.85 44.13 13.46
N ASN A 347 -39.30 42.98 13.81
CA ASN A 347 -39.26 41.80 12.95
C ASN A 347 -40.68 41.41 12.48
N ALA A 348 -40.89 41.30 11.17
CA ALA A 348 -42.12 40.75 10.61
C ALA A 348 -41.89 39.29 10.23
N ILE A 349 -42.79 38.39 10.64
CA ILE A 349 -42.78 37.00 10.18
C ILE A 349 -43.92 36.84 9.18
N LEU A 350 -43.58 36.50 7.94
CA LEU A 350 -44.49 36.49 6.80
C LEU A 350 -44.52 35.08 6.19
N GLN A 351 -45.73 34.54 6.00
CA GLN A 351 -45.93 33.40 5.10
C GLN A 351 -45.99 33.93 3.65
N LEU A 352 -45.05 33.53 2.82
CA LEU A 352 -44.90 34.06 1.47
C LEU A 352 -44.89 32.94 0.43
N THR A 353 -45.39 33.25 -0.76
CA THR A 353 -45.37 32.37 -1.93
C THR A 353 -44.30 32.82 -2.91
N ALA A 354 -43.64 31.86 -3.57
CA ALA A 354 -42.67 32.16 -4.63
C ALA A 354 -43.24 33.13 -5.67
N GLY A 355 -42.46 34.12 -6.06
CA GLY A 355 -42.85 35.16 -7.02
C GLY A 355 -43.59 36.36 -6.43
N GLN A 356 -44.04 36.30 -5.16
CA GLN A 356 -44.59 37.49 -4.49
C GLN A 356 -43.53 38.59 -4.40
N ARG A 357 -43.99 39.84 -4.45
CA ARG A 357 -43.14 41.03 -4.37
C ARG A 357 -43.28 41.67 -3.02
N ILE A 358 -42.17 42.01 -2.39
CA ILE A 358 -42.13 42.66 -1.09
C ILE A 358 -41.41 43.98 -1.22
N ASP A 359 -42.01 45.02 -0.67
CA ASP A 359 -41.37 46.31 -0.55
C ASP A 359 -41.68 46.96 0.79
N PHE A 360 -40.93 48.00 1.08
CA PHE A 360 -41.01 48.72 2.34
C PHE A 360 -41.38 50.17 2.05
N ARG A 361 -42.36 50.68 2.77
CA ARG A 361 -42.92 52.02 2.55
C ARG A 361 -42.96 52.86 3.82
N VAL A 362 -42.85 54.17 3.63
CA VAL A 362 -42.92 55.20 4.67
C VAL A 362 -44.13 56.09 4.39
N TYR A 363 -44.87 56.46 5.42
CA TYR A 363 -45.97 57.42 5.38
C TYR A 363 -45.79 58.45 6.49
N HIS A 364 -46.17 59.70 6.25
CA HIS A 364 -46.21 60.72 7.30
C HIS A 364 -47.35 61.72 7.08
N ASP A 365 -47.74 62.41 8.15
CA ASP A 365 -48.79 63.45 8.13
C ASP A 365 -48.26 64.90 8.14
N PHE A 366 -46.95 65.08 8.03
CA PHE A 366 -46.34 66.41 7.88
C PHE A 366 -46.78 67.10 6.58
N THR A 367 -46.97 68.41 6.61
CA THR A 367 -47.41 69.22 5.45
C THR A 367 -46.32 69.43 4.39
N GLY A 368 -45.04 69.21 4.71
CA GLY A 368 -43.92 69.25 3.77
C GLY A 368 -43.39 67.87 3.41
N ALA A 369 -42.37 67.81 2.55
CA ALA A 369 -41.67 66.57 2.24
C ALA A 369 -40.71 66.15 3.37
N LEU A 370 -40.59 64.85 3.63
CA LEU A 370 -39.61 64.30 4.58
C LEU A 370 -38.51 63.54 3.86
N ASN A 371 -37.26 63.90 4.15
CA ASN A 371 -36.10 63.16 3.65
C ASN A 371 -35.83 61.94 4.53
N THR A 372 -36.01 60.75 3.96
CA THR A 372 -35.86 59.45 4.65
C THR A 372 -34.83 58.61 3.93
N MET A 373 -33.95 57.96 4.66
CA MET A 373 -32.94 57.03 4.13
C MET A 373 -33.24 55.61 4.63
N MET A 374 -33.06 54.61 3.78
CA MET A 374 -33.19 53.22 4.21
C MET A 374 -31.84 52.69 4.69
N ASN A 375 -31.75 52.35 5.98
CA ASN A 375 -30.54 51.79 6.58
C ASN A 375 -30.29 50.37 6.09
N PHE A 376 -31.33 49.54 6.13
CA PHE A 376 -31.28 48.18 5.62
C PHE A 376 -32.68 47.63 5.36
N PHE A 377 -32.75 46.66 4.47
CA PHE A 377 -33.81 45.68 4.33
C PHE A 377 -33.12 44.32 4.39
N LYS A 378 -33.68 43.38 5.14
CA LYS A 378 -33.22 41.99 5.19
C LYS A 378 -34.43 41.06 5.19
N ALA A 379 -34.47 40.11 4.27
CA ALA A 379 -35.40 38.99 4.31
C ALA A 379 -34.61 37.70 4.51
N THR A 380 -35.07 36.84 5.42
CA THR A 380 -34.43 35.57 5.77
C THR A 380 -35.51 34.49 5.80
N ARG A 381 -35.40 33.45 4.99
CA ARG A 381 -36.30 32.28 5.11
C ARG A 381 -35.96 31.58 6.41
N ILE A 382 -36.98 31.23 7.21
CA ILE A 382 -36.84 30.55 8.50
C ILE A 382 -37.66 29.25 8.59
N GLY A 383 -38.44 28.92 7.55
CA GLY A 383 -39.24 27.70 7.43
C GLY A 383 -39.65 27.42 5.99
#